data_AF-A0A653CUX8-F1
#
_entry.id   AF-A0A653CUX8-F1
#
_cell.length_a   1.000
_cell.length_b   1.000
_cell.length_c   1.000
_cell.angle_alpha   90.00
_cell.angle_beta   90.00
_cell.angle_gamma   90.00
#
_symmetry.space_group_name_H-M   'P 1'
#
loop_
_entity.id
_entity.type
_entity.pdbx_description
1 polymer ?
#
loop_
_entity_poly.entity_id
_entity_poly.type
_entity_poly.pdbx_seq_one_letter_code
_entity_poly.pdbx_strand_id
1 'polypeptide(L)'
;MVCAECDAKGLWKMDRSSENNRANQKNQNNPEFWKVRGYPDRPKDWKEQSSKSSSSMSKEAQDYRSRQLNSNNQAYYNSRK
;
A
#
# COMPACT_ATOMS: atom_id res chain seq x y z
N MET A 1 7.27 0.59 -26.96
CA MET A 1 7.25 2.01 -27.36
C MET A 1 5.79 2.44 -27.30
N VAL A 2 5.36 3.13 -26.23
CA VAL A 2 3.96 3.58 -26.12
C VAL A 2 3.99 5.09 -26.35
N CYS A 3 3.49 5.50 -27.51
CA CYS A 3 3.41 6.89 -27.92
C CYS A 3 2.44 7.63 -26.99
N ALA A 4 2.92 8.69 -26.33
CA ALA A 4 2.09 9.60 -25.55
C ALA A 4 1.66 10.76 -26.46
N GLU A 5 0.36 10.85 -26.76
CA GLU A 5 -0.22 12.03 -27.41
C GLU A 5 -0.62 13.05 -26.33
N CYS A 6 -0.04 14.25 -26.41
CA CYS A 6 -0.37 15.40 -25.56
C CYS A 6 -1.50 16.22 -26.22
N ASP A 7 -2.63 16.37 -25.52
CA ASP A 7 -3.74 17.24 -25.93
C ASP A 7 -3.40 18.73 -25.68
N ALA A 8 -3.93 19.63 -26.50
CA ALA A 8 -3.50 21.03 -26.70
C ALA A 8 -3.71 21.99 -25.49
N LYS A 9 -4.00 21.46 -24.30
CA LYS A 9 -4.21 22.24 -23.07
C LYS A 9 -3.21 21.93 -21.96
N GLY A 10 -2.19 21.09 -22.21
CA GLY A 10 -1.17 20.75 -21.22
C GLY A 10 -1.70 20.08 -19.94
N LEU A 11 -2.98 19.71 -19.93
CA LEU A 11 -3.60 18.98 -18.85
C LEU A 11 -3.27 17.52 -19.08
N TRP A 12 -2.41 16.97 -18.23
CA TRP A 12 -2.18 15.53 -18.14
C TRP A 12 -3.54 14.90 -17.85
N LYS A 13 -4.19 14.36 -18.88
CA LYS A 13 -5.33 13.46 -18.70
C LYS A 13 -4.76 12.17 -18.13
N MET A 14 -4.41 12.18 -16.84
CA MET A 14 -4.35 10.97 -16.04
C MET A 14 -5.68 10.28 -16.32
N ASP A 15 -5.61 9.16 -17.03
CA ASP A 15 -6.78 8.37 -17.37
C ASP A 15 -7.57 8.16 -16.08
N ARG A 16 -8.80 8.70 -16.01
CA ARG A 16 -9.65 8.61 -14.81
C ARG A 16 -9.81 7.15 -14.36
N SER A 17 -9.64 6.20 -15.28
CA SER A 17 -9.58 4.77 -15.00
C SER A 17 -8.45 4.41 -14.02
N SER A 18 -7.27 5.03 -14.15
CA SER A 18 -6.12 4.80 -13.27
C SER A 18 -6.33 5.33 -11.84
N GLU A 19 -7.00 6.47 -11.69
CA GLU A 19 -7.33 7.04 -10.37
C GLU A 19 -8.44 6.24 -9.68
N ASN A 20 -9.48 5.84 -10.44
CA ASN A 20 -10.54 4.98 -9.95
C ASN A 20 -10.00 3.62 -9.49
N ASN A 21 -9.05 3.05 -10.24
CA ASN A 21 -8.36 1.82 -9.84
C ASN A 21 -7.61 1.98 -8.52
N ARG A 22 -6.92 3.11 -8.33
CA ARG A 22 -6.19 3.39 -7.09
C ARG A 22 -7.13 3.55 -5.90
N ALA A 23 -8.28 4.20 -6.10
CA ALA A 23 -9.29 4.35 -5.06
C ALA A 23 -9.92 3.01 -4.68
N ASN A 24 -10.25 2.19 -5.67
CA ASN A 24 -10.81 0.84 -5.48
C ASN A 24 -9.84 -0.09 -4.75
N GLN A 25 -8.53 0.05 -4.97
CA GLN A 25 -7.51 -0.75 -4.29
C GLN A 25 -7.22 -0.32 -2.84
N LYS A 26 -7.62 0.88 -2.43
CA LYS A 26 -7.29 1.44 -1.11
C LYS A 26 -8.48 1.52 -0.16
N ASN A 27 -9.71 1.36 -0.65
CA ASN A 27 -10.91 1.53 0.14
C ASN A 27 -11.60 0.20 0.45
N GLN A 28 -11.36 -0.37 1.64
CA GLN A 28 -12.03 -1.58 2.12
C GLN A 28 -13.55 -1.45 2.24
N ASN A 29 -14.10 -0.23 2.31
CA ASN A 29 -15.55 -0.01 2.29
C ASN A 29 -16.13 -0.25 0.88
N ASN A 30 -15.32 -0.14 -0.18
CA ASN A 30 -15.78 -0.37 -1.54
C ASN A 30 -15.83 -1.88 -1.85
N PRO A 31 -16.94 -2.44 -2.37
CA PRO A 31 -17.00 -3.84 -2.80
C PRO A 31 -15.94 -4.20 -3.85
N GLU A 32 -15.55 -3.27 -4.73
CA GLU A 32 -14.53 -3.51 -5.74
C GLU A 32 -13.15 -3.85 -5.13
N PHE A 33 -12.84 -3.34 -3.93
CA PHE A 33 -11.63 -3.71 -3.18
C PHE A 33 -11.54 -5.21 -2.89
N TRP A 34 -12.69 -5.84 -2.62
CA TRP A 34 -12.79 -7.24 -2.25
C TRP A 34 -12.81 -8.13 -3.49
N LYS A 35 -13.50 -7.69 -4.55
CA LYS A 35 -13.53 -8.39 -5.85
C LYS A 35 -12.13 -8.56 -6.45
N VAL A 36 -11.31 -7.50 -6.47
CA VAL A 36 -9.93 -7.58 -6.98
C VAL A 36 -9.02 -8.47 -6.14
N ARG A 37 -9.43 -8.83 -4.91
CA ARG A 37 -8.72 -9.76 -4.02
C ARG A 37 -9.31 -11.19 -4.07
N GLY A 38 -10.26 -11.46 -4.97
CA GLY A 38 -10.87 -12.77 -5.16
C GLY A 38 -12.02 -13.09 -4.21
N TYR A 39 -12.55 -12.10 -3.49
CA TYR A 39 -13.75 -12.29 -2.66
C TYR A 39 -15.00 -12.02 -3.51
N PRO A 40 -16.04 -12.86 -3.42
CA PRO A 40 -17.28 -12.66 -4.17
C PRO A 40 -18.02 -11.38 -3.74
N ASP A 41 -17.90 -11.03 -2.46
CA ASP A 41 -18.48 -9.82 -1.90
C ASP A 41 -17.71 -9.37 -0.65
N ARG A 42 -18.01 -8.16 -0.16
CA ARG A 42 -17.41 -7.64 1.07
C ARG A 42 -17.85 -8.48 2.29
N PRO A 43 -16.93 -9.11 3.04
CA PRO A 43 -17.26 -9.83 4.27
C PRO A 43 -17.95 -8.93 5.29
N LYS A 44 -18.91 -9.45 6.09
CA LYS A 44 -19.59 -8.64 7.14
C LYS A 44 -18.62 -8.13 8.20
N ASP A 45 -17.62 -8.94 8.54
CA ASP A 45 -16.66 -8.65 9.62
C ASP A 45 -15.38 -7.95 9.11
N TRP A 46 -15.42 -7.37 7.91
CA TRP A 46 -14.26 -6.72 7.29
C TRP A 46 -13.63 -5.63 8.16
N LYS A 47 -14.47 -4.93 8.94
CA LYS A 47 -14.04 -3.86 9.84
C LYS A 47 -13.33 -4.39 11.09
N GLU A 48 -13.64 -5.61 11.50
CA GLU A 48 -12.96 -6.27 12.63
C GLU A 48 -11.61 -6.86 12.21
N GLN A 49 -11.45 -7.20 10.94
CA GLN A 49 -10.17 -7.67 10.40
C GLN A 49 -9.14 -6.54 10.26
N SER A 50 -9.59 -5.32 9.94
CA SER A 50 -8.67 -4.18 9.78
C SER A 50 -8.08 -3.72 11.12
N SER A 51 -8.83 -3.83 12.22
CA SER A 51 -8.34 -3.54 13.57
C SER A 51 -7.44 -4.64 14.14
N LYS A 52 -7.59 -5.90 13.70
CA LYS A 52 -6.68 -7.00 14.03
C LYS A 52 -5.31 -6.90 13.34
N SER A 53 -5.16 -5.97 12.39
CA SER A 53 -3.93 -5.79 11.63
C SER A 53 -2.94 -4.80 12.29
N SER A 54 -3.16 -4.41 13.54
CA SER A 54 -2.08 -3.81 14.33
C SER A 54 -1.05 -4.92 14.58
N SER A 55 0.03 -4.92 13.81
CA SER A 55 1.15 -5.82 14.09
C SER A 55 1.60 -5.51 15.51
N SER A 56 1.29 -6.38 16.46
CA SER A 56 1.90 -6.38 17.78
C SER A 56 3.33 -6.87 17.62
N MET A 57 4.16 -6.08 16.91
CA MET A 57 5.60 -6.19 17.04
C MET A 57 5.92 -5.56 18.37
N SER A 58 6.55 -6.33 19.26
CA SER A 58 7.00 -5.79 20.54
C SER A 58 7.89 -4.58 20.31
N LYS A 59 7.97 -3.70 21.30
CA LYS A 59 8.81 -2.50 21.20
C LYS A 59 10.26 -2.87 20.87
N GLU A 60 10.75 -3.98 21.40
CA GLU A 60 12.07 -4.54 21.11
C GLU A 60 12.22 -4.94 19.64
N ALA A 61 11.20 -5.60 19.05
CA ALA A 61 11.21 -5.97 17.63
C ALA A 61 11.19 -4.74 16.71
N GLN A 62 10.42 -3.72 17.07
CA GLN A 62 10.41 -2.43 16.36
C GLN A 62 11.76 -1.73 16.43
N ASP A 63 12.38 -1.68 17.60
CA ASP A 63 13.67 -1.03 17.82
C ASP A 63 14.79 -1.77 17.11
N TYR A 64 14.81 -3.11 17.17
CA TYR A 64 15.76 -3.93 16.42
C TYR A 64 15.66 -3.65 14.91
N ARG A 65 14.43 -3.71 14.36
CA ARG A 65 14.19 -3.41 12.95
C ARG A 65 14.59 -1.98 12.59
N SER A 66 14.39 -1.02 13.50
CA SER A 66 14.75 0.38 13.26
C SER A 66 16.28 0.57 13.22
N ARG A 67 17.02 -0.12 14.09
CA ARG A 67 18.50 -0.11 14.09
C ARG A 67 19.08 -0.75 12.82
N GLN A 68 18.43 -1.80 12.32
CA GLN A 68 18.77 -2.50 11.07
C GLN A 68 18.54 -1.66 9.81
N LEU A 69 17.64 -0.66 9.86
CA LEU A 69 17.29 0.19 8.72
C LEU A 69 17.92 1.58 8.78
N ASN A 70 18.43 1.98 9.95
CA ASN A 70 19.08 3.27 10.13
C ASN A 70 20.54 3.20 9.65
N SER A 71 20.82 3.84 8.51
CA SER A 71 22.17 3.94 7.92
C SER A 71 23.20 4.66 8.80
N ASN A 72 22.75 5.36 9.85
CA ASN A 72 23.64 6.03 10.81
C ASN A 72 23.95 5.15 12.03
N ASN A 73 23.41 3.92 12.09
CA ASN A 73 23.66 2.98 13.19
C ASN A 73 24.72 1.95 12.80
N GLN A 74 25.66 1.65 13.70
CA GLN A 74 26.66 0.60 13.51
C GLN A 74 26.04 -0.78 13.19
N ALA A 75 24.88 -1.10 13.78
CA ALA A 75 24.17 -2.36 13.55
C ALA A 75 23.73 -2.53 12.08
N TYR A 76 23.44 -1.43 11.38
CA TYR A 76 23.10 -1.45 9.94
C TYR A 76 24.29 -1.91 9.09
N TYR A 77 25.48 -1.37 9.35
CA TYR A 77 26.68 -1.75 8.62
C TYR A 77 27.13 -3.18 8.92
N ASN A 78 27.01 -3.61 10.18
CA ASN A 78 27.37 -4.98 10.58
C ASN A 78 26.44 -6.04 9.97
N SER A 79 25.22 -5.68 9.60
CA SER A 79 24.24 -6.61 8.99
C SER A 79 24.40 -6.74 7.47
N ARG A 80 25.28 -5.94 6.85
CA ARG A 80 25.48 -5.87 5.40
C ARG A 80 26.88 -6.31 4.94
N LYS A 81 27.68 -6.82 5.88
CA LYS A 81 28.94 -7.51 5.61
C LYS A 81 28.69 -9.01 5.59
#